data_AF-A0A269PWD8-F1
#
_entry.id   AF-A0A269PWD8-F1
#
_cell.length_a   1.000
_cell.length_b   1.000
_cell.length_c   1.000
_cell.angle_alpha   90.00
_cell.angle_beta   90.00
_cell.angle_gamma   90.00
#
_symmetry.space_group_name_H-M   'P 1'
#
loop_
_entity.id
_entity.type
_entity.pdbx_description
1 polymer ?
#
loop_
_entity_poly.entity_id
_entity_poly.type
_entity_poly.pdbx_seq_one_letter_code
_entity_poly.pdbx_strand_id
1 'polypeptide(L)'
;MARKKGVLAIEDKPLDDEYLQKGVNLLLNGHDTETIEFAFNREILQTRQRNNQSIKVLNSFTELAPAMGMAGTLIGLVAMLVAMDILKV
;
A
#
# COMPACT_ATOMS: atom_id res chain seq x y z
N MET A 1 17.70 31.22 13.54
CA MET A 1 16.55 32.04 13.96
C MET A 1 15.32 31.21 14.40
N ALA A 2 15.48 29.95 14.82
CA ALA A 2 14.39 29.14 15.38
C ALA A 2 14.22 29.27 16.91
N ARG A 3 15.18 29.88 17.62
CA ARG A 3 15.20 29.86 19.10
C ARG A 3 14.39 30.98 19.78
N LYS A 4 13.93 32.00 19.03
CA LYS A 4 13.18 33.16 19.58
C LYS A 4 11.71 33.25 19.12
N LYS A 5 11.24 32.37 18.23
CA LYS A 5 9.83 32.23 17.78
C LYS A 5 9.44 30.75 17.66
N GLY A 6 9.93 29.93 18.60
CA GLY A 6 10.36 28.54 18.37
C GLY A 6 9.32 27.46 18.06
N VAL A 7 8.10 27.84 17.70
CA VAL A 7 7.07 26.91 17.23
C VAL A 7 6.16 27.60 16.20
N LEU A 8 5.77 28.85 16.45
CA LEU A 8 4.97 29.68 15.52
C LEU A 8 5.61 29.96 14.14
N ALA A 9 6.92 29.78 13.97
CA ALA A 9 7.59 30.05 12.69
C ALA A 9 7.43 28.90 11.67
N ILE A 10 6.92 27.74 12.09
CA ILE A 10 6.71 26.57 11.21
C ILE A 10 5.26 26.49 10.73
N GLU A 11 4.30 27.17 11.38
CA GLU A 11 2.93 27.34 10.86
C GLU A 11 2.90 28.01 9.48
N ASP A 12 3.83 28.92 9.24
CA ASP A 12 3.80 29.82 8.07
C ASP A 12 4.44 29.22 6.80
N LYS A 13 4.86 27.95 6.86
CA LYS A 13 5.38 27.21 5.70
C LYS A 13 4.54 25.97 5.44
N PRO A 14 3.81 25.89 4.31
CA PRO A 14 3.18 24.65 3.91
C PRO A 14 4.27 23.60 3.68
N LEU A 15 4.20 22.51 4.43
CA LEU A 15 5.01 21.31 4.17
C LEU A 15 4.22 20.42 3.22
N ASP A 16 4.82 19.91 2.15
CA ASP A 16 4.07 19.08 1.18
C ASP A 16 3.74 17.68 1.71
N ASP A 17 4.42 17.23 2.77
CA ASP A 17 4.25 15.91 3.36
C ASP A 17 3.32 15.96 4.59
N GLU A 18 2.14 15.33 4.46
CA GLU A 18 1.11 15.24 5.50
C GLU A 18 1.62 14.56 6.79
N TYR A 19 2.56 13.61 6.68
CA TYR A 19 3.18 12.94 7.82
C TYR A 19 4.06 13.91 8.62
N LEU A 20 4.81 14.75 7.91
CA LEU A 20 5.68 15.76 8.52
C LEU A 20 4.86 16.90 9.14
N GLN A 21 3.78 17.33 8.48
CA GLN A 21 2.82 18.31 9.03
C GLN A 21 2.22 17.81 10.35
N LYS A 22 1.81 16.53 10.41
CA LYS A 22 1.25 15.92 11.61
C LYS A 22 2.23 15.94 12.78
N GLY A 23 3.53 15.71 12.52
CA GLY A 23 4.56 15.76 13.56
C GLY A 23 4.81 17.14 14.09
N VAL A 24 4.87 18.13 13.20
CA VAL A 24 4.97 19.54 13.59
C VAL A 24 3.76 19.97 14.42
N ASN A 25 2.54 19.56 14.05
CA ASN A 25 1.32 19.85 14.82
C ASN A 25 1.34 19.21 16.21
N LEU A 26 1.81 17.96 16.34
CA LEU A 26 1.93 17.29 17.65
C LEU A 26 2.97 17.98 18.55
N LEU A 27 4.07 18.47 17.97
CA LEU A 27 5.08 19.26 18.69
C LEU A 27 4.53 20.64 19.11
N LEU A 28 3.73 21.29 18.25
CA LEU A 28 3.06 22.56 18.54
C LEU A 28 2.06 22.44 19.70
N ASN A 29 1.35 21.32 19.77
CA ASN A 29 0.36 21.02 20.80
C ASN A 29 0.99 20.68 22.16
N GLY A 30 2.32 20.64 22.27
CA GLY A 30 3.02 20.42 23.54
C GLY A 30 2.94 18.98 24.06
N HIS A 31 2.69 18.00 23.18
CA HIS A 31 2.79 16.59 23.54
C HIS A 31 4.23 16.21 23.89
N ASP A 32 4.37 15.29 24.84
CA ASP A 32 5.64 14.69 25.23
C ASP A 32 6.27 13.91 24.08
N THR A 33 7.60 13.96 23.99
CA THR A 33 8.36 13.29 22.93
C THR A 33 8.06 11.79 22.87
N GLU A 34 7.85 11.14 24.01
CA GLU A 34 7.58 9.71 24.09
C GLU A 34 6.23 9.35 23.45
N THR A 35 5.16 10.11 23.73
CA THR A 35 3.86 9.92 23.06
C THR A 35 3.93 10.19 21.56
N ILE A 36 4.71 11.20 21.12
CA ILE A 36 4.90 11.49 19.70
C ILE A 36 5.62 10.32 19.00
N GLU A 37 6.71 9.84 19.58
CA GLU A 37 7.45 8.67 19.05
C GLU A 37 6.57 7.41 19.03
N PHE A 38 5.78 7.18 20.07
CA PHE A 38 4.85 6.06 20.12
C PHE A 38 3.80 6.14 19.02
N ALA A 39 3.17 7.31 18.85
CA ALA A 39 2.13 7.52 17.84
C ALA A 39 2.67 7.28 16.42
N PHE A 40 3.84 7.83 16.11
CA PHE A 40 4.49 7.65 14.81
C PHE A 40 4.92 6.22 14.54
N ASN A 41 5.52 5.54 15.52
CA ASN A 41 5.86 4.12 15.39
C ASN A 41 4.62 3.26 15.13
N ARG A 42 3.50 3.56 15.81
CA ARG A 42 2.22 2.88 15.60
C ARG A 42 1.70 3.07 14.18
N GLU A 43 1.77 4.31 13.67
CA GLU A 43 1.31 4.66 12.33
C GLU A 43 2.14 4.01 11.23
N ILE A 44 3.47 3.96 11.39
CA ILE A 44 4.38 3.22 10.51
C ILE A 44 3.99 1.74 10.48
N LEU A 45 3.82 1.13 11.66
CA LEU A 45 3.44 -0.28 11.77
C LEU A 45 2.08 -0.56 11.10
N GLN A 46 1.09 0.29 11.34
CA GLN A 46 -0.24 0.16 10.74
C GLN A 46 -0.20 0.30 9.23
N THR A 47 0.57 1.26 8.71
CA THR A 47 0.78 1.44 7.27
C THR A 47 1.46 0.22 6.66
N ARG A 48 2.50 -0.32 7.30
CA ARG A 48 3.15 -1.55 6.85
C ARG A 48 2.21 -2.75 6.89
N GLN A 49 1.39 -2.88 7.92
CA GLN A 49 0.41 -3.96 8.03
C GLN A 49 -0.61 -3.91 6.89
N ARG A 50 -1.13 -2.71 6.59
CA ARG A 50 -2.05 -2.50 5.46
C ARG A 50 -1.40 -2.87 4.13
N ASN A 51 -0.18 -2.38 3.89
CA ASN A 51 0.55 -2.67 2.66
C ASN A 51 0.86 -4.16 2.53
N ASN A 52 1.25 -4.82 3.61
CA ASN A 52 1.47 -6.26 3.64
C ASN A 52 0.21 -7.05 3.32
N GLN A 53 -0.97 -6.59 3.75
CA GLN A 53 -2.23 -7.23 3.40
C GLN A 53 -2.52 -7.12 1.90
N SER A 54 -2.29 -5.95 1.30
CA SER A 54 -2.39 -5.77 -0.16
C SER A 54 -1.41 -6.65 -0.93
N ILE A 55 -0.16 -6.74 -0.46
CA ILE A 55 0.87 -7.59 -1.05
C ILE A 55 0.48 -9.07 -0.95
N LYS A 56 -0.08 -9.51 0.18
CA LYS A 56 -0.55 -10.89 0.34
C LYS A 56 -1.58 -11.27 -0.71
N VAL A 57 -2.58 -10.41 -0.93
CA VAL A 57 -3.59 -10.64 -1.96
C VAL A 57 -2.94 -10.77 -3.34
N LEU A 58 -2.04 -9.84 -3.69
CA LEU A 58 -1.36 -9.88 -4.97
C LEU A 58 -0.48 -11.13 -5.14
N ASN A 59 0.20 -11.57 -4.09
CA ASN A 59 0.99 -12.80 -4.10
C ASN A 59 0.11 -14.04 -4.33
N SER A 60 -1.06 -14.10 -3.72
CA SER A 60 -2.01 -15.19 -3.98
C SER A 60 -2.46 -15.21 -5.45
N PHE A 61 -2.66 -14.05 -6.07
CA PHE A 61 -2.94 -13.99 -7.51
C PHE A 61 -1.76 -14.49 -8.35
N THR A 62 -0.52 -14.13 -7.99
CA THR A 62 0.68 -14.61 -8.67
C THR A 62 0.83 -16.13 -8.56
N GLU A 63 0.42 -16.73 -7.45
CA GLU A 63 0.45 -18.17 -7.25
C GLU A 63 -0.65 -18.90 -8.05
N LEU A 64 -1.83 -18.29 -8.20
CA LEU A 64 -2.95 -18.84 -8.97
C LEU A 64 -2.82 -18.64 -10.49
N ALA A 65 -2.12 -17.60 -10.94
CA ALA A 65 -2.01 -17.25 -12.35
C ALA A 65 -1.43 -18.37 -13.24
N PRO A 66 -0.35 -19.09 -12.86
CA PRO A 66 0.18 -20.20 -13.63
C PRO A 66 -0.80 -21.38 -13.74
N ALA A 67 -1.50 -21.71 -12.65
CA ALA A 67 -2.50 -22.78 -12.65
C ALA A 67 -3.67 -22.47 -13.58
N MET A 68 -4.15 -21.21 -13.57
CA MET A 68 -5.16 -20.72 -14.51
C MET A 68 -4.66 -20.78 -15.97
N GLY A 69 -3.39 -20.46 -16.22
CA GLY A 69 -2.77 -20.59 -17.53
C GLY A 69 -2.76 -22.04 -18.03
N MET A 70 -2.37 -22.98 -17.18
CA MET A 70 -2.39 -24.42 -17.51
C MET A 70 -3.83 -24.96 -17.71
N ALA A 71 -4.81 -24.50 -16.94
CA ALA A 71 -6.21 -24.84 -17.20
C ALA A 71 -6.68 -24.28 -18.56
N GLY A 72 -6.26 -23.05 -18.90
CA GLY A 72 -6.55 -22.42 -20.18
C GLY A 72 -6.00 -23.19 -21.39
N THR A 73 -4.81 -23.78 -21.28
CA THR A 73 -4.27 -24.60 -22.38
C THR A 73 -5.11 -25.86 -22.61
N LEU A 74 -5.57 -26.53 -21.56
CA LEU A 74 -6.46 -27.69 -21.67
C LEU A 74 -7.81 -27.32 -22.29
N ILE A 75 -8.42 -26.22 -21.83
CA ILE A 75 -9.69 -25.71 -22.41
C ILE A 75 -9.51 -25.39 -23.90
N GLY A 76 -8.40 -24.73 -24.26
CA GLY A 76 -8.09 -24.40 -25.64
C GLY A 76 -7.93 -25.64 -26.53
N LEU A 77 -7.28 -26.69 -26.04
CA LEU A 77 -7.13 -27.96 -26.78
C LEU A 77 -8.48 -28.65 -27.00
N VAL A 78 -9.36 -28.68 -25.99
CA VAL A 78 -10.72 -29.24 -26.15
C VAL A 78 -11.51 -28.43 -27.18
N ALA A 79 -11.45 -27.10 -27.12
CA ALA A 79 -12.12 -26.23 -28.07
C ALA A 79 -11.61 -26.44 -29.52
N MET A 80 -10.30 -26.62 -29.71
CA MET A 80 -9.73 -26.92 -31.03
C MET A 80 -10.22 -28.26 -31.59
N LEU A 81 -10.30 -29.30 -30.75
CA LEU A 81 -10.82 -30.60 -31.16
C LEU A 81 -12.30 -30.53 -31.57
N VAL A 82 -13.12 -29.84 -30.78
CA VAL A 82 -14.55 -29.64 -31.10
C VAL A 82 -14.70 -28.85 -32.40
N ALA A 83 -13.90 -27.80 -32.61
CA ALA A 83 -13.93 -27.01 -33.84
C ALA A 83 -13.56 -27.84 -35.09
N MET A 84 -12.60 -28.76 -34.99
CA MET A 84 -12.23 -29.66 -36.10
C MET A 84 -13.33 -30.67 -36.43
N ASP A 85 -14.06 -31.16 -35.43
CA ASP A 85 -15.17 -32.09 -35.63
C ASP A 85 -16.37 -31.41 -36.31
N ILE A 86 -16.67 -30.16 -35.93
CA ILE A 86 -17.72 -29.34 -36.55
C ILE A 86 -17.41 -29.00 -38.02
N LEU A 87 -16.13 -28.81 -38.38
CA LEU A 87 -15.71 -28.44 -39.74
C LEU A 87 -15.70 -29.61 -40.72
N LYS A 88 -15.97 -30.85 -40.27
CA LYS A 88 -15.88 -32.07 -41.10
C LYS A 88 -17.22 -32.50 -41.74
N VAL A 89 -18.14 -31.56 -41.95
CA VAL A 89 -19.44 -31.74 -42.64
C VAL A 89 -19.51 -30.82 -43.84
#